data_AF-A0A1B8A6L4-F1
#
_entry.id   AF-A0A1B8A6L4-F1
#
_cell.length_a   1.000
_cell.length_b   1.000
_cell.length_c   1.000
_cell.angle_alpha   90.00
_cell.angle_beta   90.00
_cell.angle_gamma   90.00
#
_symmetry.space_group_name_H-M   'P 1'
#
loop_
_entity.id
_entity.type
_entity.pdbx_description
1 polymer ?
#
loop_
_entity_poly.entity_id
_entity_poly.type
_entity_poly.pdbx_seq_one_letter_code
_entity_poly.pdbx_strand_id
1 'polypeptide(L)'
;MDKASQVLAQGSPDGVRKSFRALADHSDVARTALQHHALGRRSNQEKAQSQHYLHPWEEKAPVKFLAQQDALGRLIRIKHVASIAFSLARQRRTLTDRPGKPPGKNWPRSFCKRHPELQAKQSKALDWKRYDIRDKVIHWFEAISKVLEDPDVLQENVYNMDETGVMLSNPNSIQVLVTKDNPQGYRVARVKPQPCQADHSHGYRMCEWRRQASESNDHLARIDTSS
;
A
#
# COMPACT_ATOMS: atom_id res chain seq x y z
N MET A 1 1.63 15.28 -21.13
CA MET A 1 2.48 15.64 -22.28
C MET A 1 3.90 15.79 -21.79
N ASP A 2 4.83 15.09 -22.44
CA ASP A 2 6.26 15.22 -22.19
C ASP A 2 6.80 16.58 -22.71
N LYS A 3 7.99 16.97 -22.25
CA LYS A 3 8.59 18.28 -22.53
C LYS A 3 8.87 18.51 -24.01
N ALA A 4 9.27 17.47 -24.76
CA ALA A 4 9.55 17.60 -26.19
C ALA A 4 8.28 17.85 -27.00
N SER A 5 7.18 17.16 -26.67
CA SER A 5 5.88 17.40 -27.30
C SER A 5 5.33 18.81 -27.03
N GLN A 6 5.55 19.33 -25.81
CA GLN A 6 5.17 20.72 -25.47
C GLN A 6 5.96 21.74 -26.30
N VAL A 7 7.28 21.56 -26.42
CA VAL A 7 8.15 22.44 -27.21
C VAL A 7 7.80 22.41 -28.70
N LEU A 8 7.47 21.25 -29.24
CA LEU A 8 6.99 21.12 -30.62
C LEU A 8 5.63 21.82 -30.84
N ALA A 9 4.73 21.77 -29.84
CA ALA A 9 3.44 22.44 -29.90
C ALA A 9 3.55 23.97 -29.76
N GLN A 10 4.49 24.46 -28.94
CA GLN A 10 4.74 25.90 -28.75
C GLN A 10 5.41 26.55 -29.97
N GLY A 11 6.22 25.79 -30.71
CA GLY A 11 6.92 26.30 -31.90
C GLY A 11 8.08 27.25 -31.56
N SER A 12 8.74 27.76 -32.60
CA SER A 12 9.84 28.72 -32.42
C SER A 12 9.30 30.13 -32.08
N PRO A 13 10.02 30.92 -31.26
CA PRO A 13 9.66 32.31 -30.99
C PRO A 13 9.56 33.16 -32.26
N ASP A 14 8.72 34.21 -32.23
CA ASP A 14 8.53 35.11 -33.37
C ASP A 14 9.86 35.74 -33.80
N GLY A 15 10.15 35.66 -35.11
CA GLY A 15 11.41 36.12 -35.70
C GLY A 15 12.51 35.08 -35.81
N VAL A 16 12.35 33.88 -35.24
CA VAL A 16 13.33 32.79 -35.32
C VAL A 16 12.97 31.78 -36.42
N ARG A 17 13.97 31.30 -37.17
CA ARG A 17 13.78 30.27 -38.19
C ARG A 17 13.23 28.99 -37.57
N LYS A 18 12.06 28.56 -38.05
CA LYS A 18 11.39 27.30 -37.68
C LYS A 18 12.28 26.10 -38.02
N SER A 19 13.09 25.66 -37.05
CA SER A 19 14.00 24.53 -37.19
C SER A 19 14.20 23.83 -35.85
N PHE A 20 14.41 22.51 -35.87
CA PHE A 20 14.67 21.76 -34.63
C PHE A 20 15.90 22.24 -33.88
N ARG A 21 16.87 22.83 -34.58
CA ARG A 21 18.07 23.39 -33.97
C ARG A 21 17.73 24.65 -33.17
N ALA A 22 17.04 25.61 -33.79
CA ALA A 22 16.57 26.80 -33.09
C ALA A 22 15.64 26.47 -31.91
N LEU A 23 14.75 25.48 -32.07
CA LEU A 23 13.92 25.00 -30.95
C LEU A 23 14.76 24.41 -29.81
N ALA A 24 15.81 23.64 -30.12
CA ALA A 24 16.72 23.11 -29.11
C ALA A 24 17.62 24.18 -28.47
N ASP A 25 17.95 25.26 -29.19
CA ASP A 25 18.74 26.36 -28.65
C ASP A 25 17.91 27.23 -27.68
N HIS A 26 16.60 27.30 -27.89
CA HIS A 26 15.65 28.04 -27.04
C HIS A 26 14.88 27.18 -26.03
N SER A 27 15.11 25.85 -26.01
CA SER A 27 14.48 24.95 -25.06
C SER A 27 15.52 24.03 -24.42
N ASP A 28 15.28 23.63 -23.17
CA ASP A 28 16.10 22.63 -22.49
C ASP A 28 15.72 21.19 -22.94
N VAL A 29 15.71 20.98 -24.27
CA VAL A 29 15.41 19.70 -24.94
C VAL A 29 16.37 19.52 -26.11
N ALA A 30 17.09 18.40 -26.15
CA ALA A 30 18.02 18.09 -27.23
C ALA A 30 17.33 18.03 -28.61
N ARG A 31 18.01 18.56 -29.64
CA ARG A 31 17.57 18.55 -31.05
C ARG A 31 17.14 17.16 -31.53
N THR A 32 17.87 16.12 -31.13
CA THR A 32 17.58 14.72 -31.49
C THR A 32 16.26 14.24 -30.89
N ALA A 33 15.94 14.63 -29.64
CA ALA A 33 14.67 14.32 -29.02
C ALA A 33 13.51 14.98 -29.80
N LEU A 34 13.63 16.27 -30.14
CA LEU A 34 12.62 16.96 -30.96
C LEU A 34 12.40 16.30 -32.32
N GLN A 35 13.49 15.88 -32.99
CA GLN A 35 13.39 15.15 -34.26
C GLN A 35 12.70 13.79 -34.10
N HIS A 36 13.03 13.03 -33.05
CA HIS A 36 12.37 11.74 -32.78
C HIS A 36 10.88 11.88 -32.50
N HIS A 37 10.49 12.89 -31.73
CA HIS A 37 9.09 13.19 -31.44
C HIS A 37 8.33 13.68 -32.69
N ALA A 38 8.95 14.53 -33.53
CA ALA A 38 8.36 14.97 -34.79
C ALA A 38 8.15 13.81 -35.79
N LEU A 39 8.99 12.78 -35.72
CA LEU A 39 8.83 11.52 -36.46
C LEU A 39 7.81 10.56 -35.81
N GLY A 40 7.09 10.98 -34.78
CA GLY A 40 6.04 10.19 -34.12
C GLY A 40 6.58 9.09 -33.19
N ARG A 41 7.87 9.12 -32.82
CA ARG A 41 8.39 8.18 -31.82
C ARG A 41 7.86 8.57 -30.44
N ARG A 42 7.32 7.59 -29.72
CA ARG A 42 6.89 7.75 -28.33
C ARG A 42 8.09 7.98 -27.42
N SER A 43 7.90 8.78 -26.38
CA SER A 43 8.89 8.89 -25.30
C SER A 43 9.08 7.54 -24.60
N ASN A 44 10.27 7.31 -24.04
CA ASN A 44 10.52 6.16 -23.18
C ASN A 44 9.53 6.09 -22.01
N GLN A 45 9.09 7.24 -21.49
CA GLN A 45 8.12 7.31 -20.41
C GLN A 45 6.73 6.85 -20.86
N GLU A 46 6.28 7.28 -22.03
CA GLU A 46 4.99 6.86 -22.59
C GLU A 46 4.99 5.37 -22.95
N LYS A 47 6.11 4.89 -23.51
CA LYS A 47 6.33 3.47 -23.76
C LYS A 47 6.26 2.68 -22.46
N ALA A 48 6.92 3.12 -21.40
CA ALA A 48 6.87 2.47 -20.09
C ALA A 48 5.44 2.45 -19.52
N GLN A 49 4.71 3.56 -19.58
CA GLN A 49 3.30 3.64 -19.14
C GLN A 49 2.40 2.69 -19.92
N SER A 50 2.60 2.56 -21.23
CA SER A 50 1.83 1.63 -22.07
C SER A 50 2.11 0.14 -21.76
N GLN A 51 3.24 -0.15 -21.12
CA GLN A 51 3.62 -1.49 -20.70
C GLN A 51 3.20 -1.81 -19.26
N HIS A 52 2.56 -0.86 -18.56
CA HIS A 52 2.04 -1.14 -17.23
C HIS A 52 0.90 -2.14 -17.28
N TYR A 53 0.83 -2.98 -16.25
CA TYR A 53 -0.23 -3.97 -16.12
C TYR A 53 -1.62 -3.33 -15.97
N LEU A 54 -1.69 -2.26 -15.17
CA LEU A 54 -2.86 -1.40 -15.03
C LEU A 54 -2.58 -0.08 -15.73
N HIS A 55 -3.60 0.48 -16.35
CA HIS A 55 -3.52 1.82 -16.90
C HIS A 55 -3.41 2.86 -15.78
N PRO A 56 -2.76 4.02 -16.03
CA PRO A 56 -2.59 5.06 -15.01
C PRO A 56 -3.90 5.52 -14.34
N TRP A 57 -5.01 5.52 -15.08
CA TRP A 57 -6.33 5.84 -14.52
C TRP A 57 -6.92 4.69 -13.69
N GLU A 58 -6.65 3.44 -14.05
CA GLU A 58 -7.08 2.26 -13.29
C GLU A 58 -6.34 2.15 -11.96
N GLU A 59 -5.05 2.54 -11.92
CA GLU A 59 -4.25 2.53 -10.68
C GLU A 59 -4.83 3.44 -9.58
N LYS A 60 -5.67 4.43 -9.92
CA LYS A 60 -6.35 5.27 -8.93
C LYS A 60 -7.35 4.50 -8.05
N ALA A 61 -8.01 3.49 -8.61
CA ALA A 61 -8.99 2.68 -7.88
C ALA A 61 -8.38 1.84 -6.74
N PRO A 62 -7.31 1.03 -6.96
CA PRO A 62 -6.67 0.29 -5.89
C PRO A 62 -6.00 1.22 -4.88
N VAL A 63 -5.48 2.39 -5.29
CA VAL A 63 -4.96 3.39 -4.33
C VAL A 63 -6.05 3.87 -3.38
N LYS A 64 -7.19 4.30 -3.92
CA LYS A 64 -8.34 4.75 -3.12
C LYS A 64 -8.87 3.63 -2.22
N PHE A 65 -8.97 2.41 -2.74
CA PHE A 65 -9.38 1.24 -1.96
C PHE A 65 -8.41 0.95 -0.81
N LEU A 66 -7.09 0.94 -1.07
CA LEU A 66 -6.08 0.69 -0.04
C LEU A 66 -6.10 1.78 1.04
N ALA A 67 -6.30 3.04 0.66
CA ALA A 67 -6.46 4.14 1.60
C ALA A 67 -7.73 3.99 2.46
N GLN A 68 -8.85 3.56 1.86
CA GLN A 68 -10.08 3.26 2.61
C GLN A 68 -9.89 2.10 3.59
N GLN A 69 -9.19 1.04 3.19
CA GLN A 69 -8.93 -0.09 4.09
C GLN A 69 -8.06 0.32 5.27
N ASP A 70 -7.05 1.17 5.04
CA ASP A 70 -6.22 1.73 6.10
C ASP A 70 -7.04 2.61 7.07
N ALA A 71 -7.93 3.45 6.55
CA ALA A 71 -8.85 4.26 7.37
C ALA A 71 -9.81 3.41 8.22
N LEU A 72 -10.19 2.22 7.72
CA LEU A 72 -10.99 1.23 8.45
C LEU A 72 -10.16 0.36 9.42
N GLY A 73 -8.87 0.62 9.57
CA GLY A 73 -7.95 -0.18 10.40
C GLY A 73 -7.63 -1.56 9.83
N ARG A 74 -7.98 -1.82 8.56
CA ARG A 74 -7.76 -3.10 7.87
C ARG A 74 -6.47 -3.05 7.07
N LEU A 75 -5.44 -3.70 7.61
CA LEU A 75 -4.14 -3.77 6.96
C LEU A 75 -4.12 -4.80 5.83
N ILE A 76 -3.90 -4.34 4.61
CA ILE A 76 -3.69 -5.22 3.46
C ILE A 76 -2.21 -5.59 3.35
N ARG A 77 -1.96 -6.91 3.36
CA ARG A 77 -0.61 -7.46 3.10
C ARG A 77 -0.22 -7.22 1.66
N ILE A 78 1.05 -6.89 1.41
CA ILE A 78 1.55 -6.58 0.06
C ILE A 78 1.34 -7.73 -0.94
N LYS A 79 1.40 -8.98 -0.47
CA LYS A 79 1.14 -10.15 -1.30
C LYS A 79 -0.26 -10.16 -1.96
N HIS A 80 -1.23 -9.47 -1.35
CA HIS A 80 -2.61 -9.41 -1.83
C HIS A 80 -2.83 -8.31 -2.87
N VAL A 81 -1.91 -7.35 -2.98
CA VAL A 81 -2.02 -6.20 -3.89
C VAL A 81 -2.02 -6.64 -5.35
N ALA A 82 -1.18 -7.63 -5.70
CA ALA A 82 -1.20 -8.22 -7.04
C ALA A 82 -2.54 -8.88 -7.36
N SER A 83 -3.17 -9.52 -6.37
CA SER A 83 -4.48 -10.15 -6.55
C SER A 83 -5.59 -9.11 -6.71
N ILE A 84 -5.55 -7.99 -5.97
CA ILE A 84 -6.49 -6.88 -6.15
C ILE A 84 -6.37 -6.30 -7.56
N ALA A 85 -5.15 -6.04 -8.01
CA ALA A 85 -4.88 -5.55 -9.37
C ALA A 85 -5.33 -6.54 -10.44
N PHE A 86 -5.12 -7.85 -10.23
CA PHE A 86 -5.59 -8.88 -11.15
C PHE A 86 -7.11 -8.92 -11.24
N SER A 87 -7.81 -8.87 -10.11
CA SER A 87 -9.28 -8.85 -10.07
C SER A 87 -9.83 -7.63 -10.83
N LEU A 88 -9.22 -6.46 -10.64
CA LEU A 88 -9.59 -5.25 -11.36
C LEU A 88 -9.38 -5.40 -12.88
N ALA A 89 -8.23 -5.91 -13.30
CA ALA A 89 -7.92 -6.09 -14.71
C ALA A 89 -8.83 -7.13 -15.39
N ARG A 90 -9.30 -8.15 -14.65
CA ARG A 90 -10.28 -9.11 -15.17
C ARG A 90 -11.68 -8.52 -15.39
N GLN A 91 -12.01 -7.43 -14.70
CA GLN A 91 -13.31 -6.74 -14.84
C GLN A 91 -13.36 -5.79 -16.04
N ARG A 92 -12.27 -5.65 -16.81
CA ARG A 92 -12.26 -4.87 -18.05
C ARG A 92 -13.36 -5.34 -19.01
N ARG A 93 -14.04 -4.40 -19.66
CA ARG A 93 -15.15 -4.71 -20.58
C ARG A 93 -14.67 -5.51 -21.79
N THR A 94 -13.50 -5.17 -22.32
CA THR A 94 -12.93 -5.81 -23.51
C THR A 94 -12.19 -7.09 -23.16
N LEU A 95 -12.57 -8.22 -23.77
CA LEU A 95 -11.97 -9.52 -23.50
C LEU A 95 -10.48 -9.57 -23.89
N THR A 96 -10.09 -8.90 -24.99
CA THR A 96 -8.70 -8.86 -25.47
C THR A 96 -7.75 -8.13 -24.52
N ASP A 97 -8.29 -7.25 -23.68
CA ASP A 97 -7.53 -6.48 -22.70
C ASP A 97 -7.53 -7.14 -21.30
N ARG A 98 -8.18 -8.30 -21.14
CA ARG A 98 -8.15 -9.05 -19.89
C ARG A 98 -6.87 -9.87 -19.82
N PRO A 99 -6.00 -9.63 -18.83
CA PRO A 99 -4.82 -10.45 -18.65
C PRO A 99 -5.22 -11.86 -18.19
N GLY A 100 -4.61 -12.89 -18.78
CA GLY A 100 -4.81 -14.28 -18.35
C GLY A 100 -4.02 -14.68 -17.10
N LYS A 101 -3.02 -13.88 -16.71
CA LYS A 101 -2.13 -14.15 -15.57
C LYS A 101 -2.07 -12.96 -14.63
N PRO A 102 -1.89 -13.21 -13.30
CA PRO A 102 -1.70 -12.14 -12.34
C PRO A 102 -0.40 -11.37 -12.60
N PRO A 103 -0.27 -10.16 -12.04
CA PRO A 103 0.97 -9.39 -12.09
C PRO A 103 2.15 -10.18 -11.52
N GLY A 104 3.35 -9.96 -12.08
CA GLY A 104 4.56 -10.61 -11.61
C GLY A 104 4.94 -10.23 -10.16
N LYS A 105 5.82 -11.03 -9.53
CA LYS A 105 6.25 -10.88 -8.12
C LYS A 105 6.72 -9.48 -7.74
N ASN A 106 7.38 -8.76 -8.66
CA ASN A 106 7.92 -7.42 -8.42
C ASN A 106 6.92 -6.28 -8.67
N TRP A 107 5.72 -6.61 -9.17
CA TRP A 107 4.72 -5.60 -9.51
C TRP A 107 4.21 -4.84 -8.28
N PRO A 108 3.87 -5.47 -7.13
CA PRO A 108 3.46 -4.74 -5.93
C PRO A 108 4.50 -3.75 -5.44
N ARG A 109 5.79 -4.13 -5.47
CA ARG A 109 6.89 -3.24 -5.08
C ARG A 109 6.99 -2.04 -6.01
N SER A 110 6.85 -2.28 -7.32
CA SER A 110 6.88 -1.22 -8.34
C SER A 110 5.67 -0.29 -8.23
N PHE A 111 4.49 -0.84 -7.92
CA PHE A 111 3.27 -0.09 -7.66
C PHE A 111 3.44 0.86 -6.46
N CYS A 112 3.97 0.38 -5.34
CA CYS A 112 4.24 1.22 -4.17
C CYS A 112 5.27 2.34 -4.49
N LYS A 113 6.24 2.08 -5.37
CA LYS A 113 7.21 3.09 -5.80
C LYS A 113 6.56 4.20 -6.64
N ARG A 114 5.50 3.88 -7.40
CA ARG A 114 4.76 4.86 -8.22
C ARG A 114 3.80 5.73 -7.40
N HIS A 115 3.31 5.19 -6.27
CA HIS A 115 2.28 5.81 -5.42
C HIS A 115 2.86 6.09 -4.03
N PRO A 116 3.66 7.17 -3.85
CA PRO A 116 4.31 7.48 -2.57
C PRO A 116 3.34 7.80 -1.43
N GLU A 117 2.06 8.03 -1.73
CA GLU A 117 0.96 8.11 -0.77
C GLU A 117 0.72 6.78 -0.02
N LEU A 118 1.11 5.65 -0.62
CA LEU A 118 1.06 4.33 -0.02
C LEU A 118 2.45 3.90 0.42
N GLN A 119 2.62 3.66 1.73
CA GLN A 119 3.87 3.19 2.29
C GLN A 119 3.78 1.74 2.70
N ALA A 120 4.74 0.95 2.22
CA ALA A 120 4.97 -0.41 2.65
C ALA A 120 5.68 -0.42 4.01
N LYS A 121 4.98 -0.71 5.10
CA LYS A 121 5.55 -0.78 6.44
C LYS A 121 5.57 -2.21 6.99
N GLN A 122 6.53 -2.51 7.87
CA GLN A 122 6.75 -3.87 8.40
C GLN A 122 5.99 -4.11 9.70
N SER A 123 4.80 -4.71 9.62
CA SER A 123 3.99 -5.09 10.78
C SER A 123 4.66 -6.16 11.63
N LYS A 124 4.98 -5.80 12.88
CA LYS A 124 5.27 -6.75 13.94
C LYS A 124 3.97 -7.00 14.69
N ALA A 125 3.60 -8.28 14.77
CA ALA A 125 2.49 -8.68 15.60
C ALA A 125 2.83 -8.42 17.07
N LEU A 126 1.98 -7.69 17.78
CA LEU A 126 2.07 -7.60 19.24
C LEU A 126 1.33 -8.78 19.86
N ASP A 127 1.85 -9.25 20.99
CA ASP A 127 1.10 -10.11 21.89
C ASP A 127 -0.15 -9.35 22.37
N TRP A 128 -1.31 -10.00 22.36
CA TRP A 128 -2.57 -9.47 22.88
C TRP A 128 -2.39 -8.90 24.29
N LYS A 129 -1.67 -9.61 25.16
CA LYS A 129 -1.41 -9.16 26.54
C LYS A 129 -0.69 -7.81 26.59
N ARG A 130 0.16 -7.51 25.61
CA ARG A 130 0.87 -6.23 25.50
C ARG A 130 0.00 -5.14 24.86
N TYR A 131 -0.96 -5.53 24.03
CA TYR A 131 -1.90 -4.59 23.41
C TYR A 131 -2.92 -4.09 24.44
N ASP A 132 -3.45 -5.00 25.25
CA ASP A 132 -4.54 -4.76 26.22
C ASP A 132 -4.11 -3.88 27.42
N ILE A 133 -2.82 -3.83 27.74
CA ILE A 133 -2.29 -3.02 28.87
C ILE A 133 -1.93 -1.58 28.49
N ARG A 134 -2.14 -1.15 27.24
CA ARG A 134 -1.60 0.13 26.74
C ARG A 134 -2.03 1.33 27.59
N ASP A 135 -3.29 1.42 27.95
CA ASP A 135 -3.82 2.56 28.72
C ASP A 135 -3.20 2.60 30.13
N LYS A 136 -2.97 1.43 30.72
CA LYS A 136 -2.28 1.31 32.01
C LYS A 136 -0.82 1.75 31.91
N VAL A 137 -0.15 1.42 30.80
CA VAL A 137 1.25 1.82 30.55
C VAL A 137 1.35 3.34 30.39
N ILE A 138 0.42 3.97 29.66
CA ILE A 138 0.40 5.43 29.51
C ILE A 138 0.24 6.09 30.87
N HIS A 139 -0.74 5.65 31.66
CA HIS A 139 -0.98 6.22 32.99
C HIS A 139 0.21 6.02 33.94
N TRP A 140 0.88 4.86 33.87
CA TRP A 140 2.09 4.61 34.65
C TRP A 140 3.23 5.57 34.26
N PHE A 141 3.43 5.84 32.97
CA PHE A 141 4.42 6.82 32.51
C PHE A 141 4.06 8.25 32.93
N GLU A 142 2.79 8.64 32.90
CA GLU A 142 2.33 9.94 33.41
C GLU A 142 2.63 10.09 34.92
N ALA A 143 2.41 9.02 35.70
CA ALA A 143 2.68 9.03 37.13
C ALA A 143 4.18 9.13 37.44
N ILE A 144 5.03 8.37 36.73
CA ILE A 144 6.48 8.41 36.93
C ILE A 144 7.12 9.69 36.40
N SER A 145 6.60 10.27 35.31
CA SER A 145 7.16 11.51 34.74
C SER A 145 7.17 12.63 35.79
N LYS A 146 6.12 12.71 36.63
CA LYS A 146 6.05 13.68 37.74
C LYS A 146 7.13 13.48 38.79
N VAL A 147 7.54 12.24 39.04
CA VAL A 147 8.60 11.91 40.00
C VAL A 147 9.97 12.19 39.41
N LEU A 148 10.13 11.99 38.10
CA LEU A 148 11.38 12.28 37.39
C LEU A 148 11.60 13.78 37.13
N GLU A 149 10.55 14.59 37.20
CA GLU A 149 10.63 16.07 37.13
C GLU A 149 11.09 16.70 38.45
N ASP A 150 11.14 15.94 39.54
CA ASP A 150 11.61 16.41 40.83
C ASP A 150 13.13 16.69 40.78
N PRO A 151 13.60 17.91 41.07
CA PRO A 151 15.01 18.26 41.03
C PRO A 151 15.88 17.45 42.02
N ASP A 152 15.29 16.86 43.05
CA ASP A 152 16.00 15.99 44.00
C ASP A 152 16.29 14.59 43.41
N VAL A 153 15.61 14.21 42.32
CA VAL A 153 15.83 12.95 41.60
C VAL A 153 16.80 13.20 40.45
N LEU A 154 18.10 13.10 40.75
CA LEU A 154 19.15 13.18 39.73
C LEU A 154 19.02 12.03 38.72
N GLN A 155 19.14 12.36 37.44
CA GLN A 155 19.09 11.38 36.35
C GLN A 155 20.13 10.25 36.51
N GLU A 156 21.24 10.55 37.17
CA GLU A 156 22.33 9.63 37.52
C GLU A 156 21.88 8.46 38.41
N ASN A 157 20.81 8.68 39.19
CA ASN A 157 20.26 7.72 40.15
C ASN A 157 19.09 6.91 39.57
N VAL A 158 18.80 7.06 38.27
CA VAL A 158 17.75 6.29 37.59
C VAL A 158 18.37 5.03 36.99
N TYR A 159 18.15 3.91 37.65
CA TYR A 159 18.65 2.60 37.21
C TYR A 159 17.53 1.76 36.61
N ASN A 160 17.82 1.11 35.48
CA ASN A 160 16.92 0.12 34.90
C ASN A 160 17.17 -1.24 35.59
N MET A 161 16.10 -1.83 36.12
CA MET A 161 16.13 -3.12 36.85
C MET A 161 15.46 -4.23 36.03
N ASP A 162 15.73 -4.30 34.72
CA ASP A 162 15.23 -5.38 33.87
C ASP A 162 16.30 -6.45 33.60
N GLU A 163 15.88 -7.71 33.67
CA GLU A 163 16.74 -8.83 33.31
C GLU A 163 16.79 -8.93 31.78
N THR A 164 17.96 -8.71 31.19
CA THR A 164 18.13 -8.77 29.73
C THR A 164 18.12 -10.24 29.27
N GLY A 165 16.93 -10.78 29.02
CA GLY A 165 16.78 -12.11 28.43
C GLY A 165 17.23 -12.15 26.97
N VAL A 166 18.12 -13.08 26.61
CA VAL A 166 18.52 -13.32 25.22
C VAL A 166 17.34 -13.93 24.46
N MET A 167 16.75 -13.17 23.53
CA MET A 167 15.58 -13.62 22.77
C MET A 167 16.00 -14.56 21.64
N LEU A 168 15.81 -15.88 21.83
CA LEU A 168 16.25 -16.94 20.90
C LEU A 168 15.42 -17.04 19.60
N SER A 169 14.28 -16.37 19.48
CA SER A 169 13.48 -16.39 18.25
C SER A 169 12.85 -15.04 17.93
N ASN A 170 13.00 -14.62 16.68
CA ASN A 170 12.50 -13.34 16.19
C ASN A 170 11.08 -13.54 15.63
N PRO A 171 10.06 -12.81 16.11
CA PRO A 171 8.71 -12.95 15.57
C PRO A 171 8.66 -12.52 14.11
N ASN A 172 8.00 -13.32 13.26
CA ASN A 172 7.85 -13.03 11.84
C ASN A 172 7.22 -11.65 11.62
N SER A 173 7.91 -10.80 10.87
CA SER A 173 7.38 -9.52 10.40
C SER A 173 6.59 -9.72 9.10
N ILE A 174 5.50 -8.98 8.95
CA ILE A 174 4.64 -9.02 7.77
C ILE A 174 4.59 -7.63 7.15
N GLN A 175 4.89 -7.53 5.86
CA GLN A 175 4.79 -6.26 5.16
C GLN A 175 3.32 -5.93 4.81
N VAL A 176 2.87 -4.77 5.27
CA VAL A 176 1.52 -4.23 5.08
C VAL A 176 1.60 -2.87 4.40
N LEU A 177 0.54 -2.49 3.69
CA LEU A 177 0.39 -1.15 3.14
C LEU A 177 -0.39 -0.26 4.10
N VAL A 178 0.12 0.95 4.29
CA VAL A 178 -0.43 1.99 5.15
C VAL A 178 -0.36 3.30 4.39
N THR A 179 -1.32 4.19 4.58
CA THR A 179 -1.21 5.56 4.04
C THR A 179 -0.11 6.34 4.76
N LYS A 180 0.51 7.29 4.07
CA LYS A 180 1.58 8.12 4.64
C LYS A 180 1.14 8.86 5.91
N ASP A 181 -0.11 9.32 5.93
CA ASP A 181 -0.63 10.23 6.94
C ASP A 181 -1.24 9.53 8.16
N ASN A 182 -1.13 8.19 8.26
CA ASN A 182 -1.67 7.45 9.40
C ASN A 182 -0.75 7.62 10.64
N PRO A 183 -1.19 8.40 11.67
CA PRO A 183 -0.36 8.71 12.83
C PRO A 183 -0.29 7.54 13.83
N GLN A 184 -1.19 6.56 13.72
CA GLN A 184 -1.39 5.56 14.77
C GLN A 184 -0.19 4.61 14.96
N GLY A 185 0.69 4.47 13.97
CA GLY A 185 1.73 3.45 13.97
C GLY A 185 1.12 2.05 13.99
N TYR A 186 1.38 1.26 12.96
CA TYR A 186 0.76 -0.05 12.82
C TYR A 186 1.25 -1.00 13.94
N ARG A 187 0.33 -1.52 14.76
CA ARG A 187 0.61 -2.65 15.67
C ARG A 187 -0.61 -3.56 15.68
N VAL A 188 -0.45 -4.74 15.11
CA VAL A 188 -1.56 -5.72 15.01
C VAL A 188 -1.50 -6.62 16.23
N ALA A 189 -2.56 -6.64 17.02
CA ALA A 189 -2.76 -7.66 18.03
C ALA A 189 -2.89 -9.03 17.35
N ARG A 190 -2.05 -9.99 17.73
CA ARG A 190 -2.24 -11.38 17.31
C ARG A 190 -3.27 -12.03 18.23
N VAL A 191 -4.51 -12.09 17.80
CA VAL A 191 -5.48 -13.02 18.40
C VAL A 191 -5.11 -14.41 17.91
N LYS A 192 -4.56 -15.26 18.79
CA LYS A 192 -4.57 -16.70 18.51
C LYS A 192 -6.04 -17.12 18.51
N PRO A 193 -6.56 -17.77 17.45
CA PRO A 193 -7.82 -18.48 17.58
C PRO A 193 -7.65 -19.42 18.77
N GLN A 194 -8.51 -19.29 19.79
CA GLN A 194 -8.59 -20.35 20.79
C GLN A 194 -8.93 -21.62 20.00
N PRO A 195 -8.14 -22.70 20.11
CA PRO A 195 -8.62 -23.98 19.65
C PRO A 195 -9.90 -24.23 20.44
N CYS A 196 -11.02 -24.33 19.72
CA CYS A 196 -12.27 -24.82 20.28
C CYS A 196 -11.88 -26.09 21.04
N GLN A 197 -12.07 -26.13 22.36
CA GLN A 197 -11.91 -27.37 23.10
C GLN A 197 -12.89 -28.35 22.45
N ALA A 198 -12.36 -29.36 21.79
CA ALA A 198 -13.15 -30.43 21.23
C ALA A 198 -13.68 -31.23 22.42
N ASP A 199 -14.92 -30.92 22.81
CA ASP A 199 -15.66 -31.75 23.75
C ASP A 199 -15.94 -33.08 23.05
N HIS A 200 -15.30 -34.14 23.53
CA HIS A 200 -15.31 -35.50 22.95
C HIS A 200 -16.62 -36.25 23.20
N SER A 201 -17.73 -35.55 23.45
CA SER A 201 -18.98 -36.16 23.91
C SER A 201 -20.10 -36.23 22.87
N HIS A 202 -20.02 -35.55 21.72
CA HIS A 202 -21.08 -35.63 20.72
C HIS A 202 -20.54 -35.71 19.28
N GLY A 203 -20.79 -36.85 18.66
CA GLY A 203 -20.41 -37.15 17.29
C GLY A 203 -21.00 -36.18 16.26
N TYR A 204 -20.20 -35.91 15.23
CA TYR A 204 -20.58 -35.31 13.95
C TYR A 204 -21.37 -34.00 13.98
N ARG A 205 -20.66 -32.87 13.91
CA ARG A 205 -21.06 -31.68 13.14
C ARG A 205 -19.84 -30.80 12.83
N MET A 206 -19.05 -31.24 11.85
CA MET A 206 -17.96 -30.45 11.29
C MET A 206 -18.28 -30.24 9.81
N CYS A 207 -18.86 -29.08 9.47
CA CYS A 207 -18.87 -28.40 8.15
C CYS A 207 -20.10 -27.49 7.94
N GLU A 208 -20.33 -26.48 8.80
CA GLU A 208 -21.30 -25.40 8.47
C GLU A 208 -20.68 -24.00 8.40
N TRP A 209 -19.53 -23.75 9.04
CA TRP A 209 -18.92 -22.41 9.04
C TRP A 209 -18.27 -21.97 7.72
N ARG A 210 -18.07 -22.87 6.73
CA ARG A 210 -17.55 -22.49 5.40
C ARG A 210 -18.67 -22.18 4.39
N ARG A 211 -19.93 -22.51 4.69
CA ARG A 211 -21.08 -22.29 3.79
C ARG A 211 -21.77 -20.94 4.06
N GLN A 212 -21.87 -20.50 5.32
CA GLN A 212 -22.45 -19.19 5.65
C GLN A 212 -21.66 -17.98 5.11
N ALA A 213 -20.34 -18.12 4.93
CA ALA A 213 -19.50 -17.05 4.39
C ALA A 213 -19.62 -16.89 2.86
N SER A 214 -20.07 -17.91 2.12
CA SER A 214 -20.38 -17.75 0.68
C SER A 214 -21.79 -17.21 0.46
N GLU A 215 -22.77 -17.61 1.28
CA GLU A 215 -24.17 -17.17 1.13
C GLU A 215 -24.39 -15.68 1.48
N SER A 216 -23.58 -15.10 2.37
CA SER A 216 -23.64 -13.65 2.64
C SER A 216 -23.10 -12.77 1.51
N ASN A 217 -22.22 -13.30 0.65
CA ASN A 217 -21.70 -12.55 -0.51
C ASN A 217 -22.65 -12.59 -1.72
N ASP A 218 -23.47 -13.64 -1.85
CA ASP A 218 -24.47 -13.75 -2.92
C ASP A 218 -25.74 -12.90 -2.64
N HIS A 219 -26.06 -12.63 -1.37
CA HIS A 219 -27.19 -11.76 -1.01
C HIS A 219 -26.91 -10.26 -1.28
N LEU A 220 -25.66 -9.81 -1.23
CA LEU A 220 -25.30 -8.43 -1.59
C LEU A 220 -25.22 -8.23 -3.11
N ALA A 221 -25.05 -9.30 -3.90
CA ALA A 221 -25.01 -9.22 -5.37
C ALA A 221 -26.39 -9.22 -6.04
N ARG A 222 -27.49 -9.41 -5.28
CA ARG A 222 -28.87 -9.43 -5.81
C ARG A 222 -29.71 -8.20 -5.49
N ILE A 223 -29.21 -7.25 -4.71
CA ILE A 223 -29.95 -6.02 -4.34
C ILE A 223 -29.72 -4.88 -5.35
N ASP A 224 -28.69 -4.94 -6.19
CA ASP A 224 -28.35 -3.89 -7.17
C ASP A 224 -28.90 -4.11 -8.60
N THR A 225 -29.90 -4.98 -8.79
CA THR A 225 -30.55 -5.19 -10.11
C THR A 225 -32.05 -4.90 -10.14
N SER A 226 -32.56 -4.13 -9.18
CA SER A 226 -33.93 -3.58 -9.23
C SER A 226 -33.97 -2.13 -8.79
N SER A 227 -33.57 -1.22 -9.68
CA SER A 227 -34.13 0.14 -9.86
C SER A 227 -33.60 0.73 -11.17
#